data_AF-A0A5C1MIU7-F1
#
_entry.id   AF-A0A5C1MIU7-F1
#
_cell.length_a   1.000
_cell.length_b   1.000
_cell.length_c   1.000
_cell.angle_alpha   90.00
_cell.angle_beta   90.00
_cell.angle_gamma   90.00
#
_symmetry.space_group_name_H-M   'P 1'
#
loop_
_entity.id
_entity.type
_entity.pdbx_description
1 polymer ?
#
loop_
_entity_poly.entity_id
_entity_poly.type
_entity_poly.pdbx_seq_one_letter_code
_entity_poly.pdbx_strand_id
1 'polypeptide(L)'
;MTISGRIYRKAGLFVAGCLMAGVCGCSGKADLTGKWGGKMTLPETGKSLSDLEFDLTQKGGEIHGTMNFTKVDGGKVKLKGTRNGDELKFTTEHKRGLTIGFTGTVKSGSRVNGSAILAYSDPKVPVKQDAVTLELTKK
;
A
#
# COMPACT_ATOMS: atom_id res chain seq x y z
N MET A 1 59.15 -19.91 -48.31
CA MET A 1 58.72 -21.14 -47.62
C MET A 1 59.26 -21.10 -46.19
N THR A 2 58.37 -21.32 -45.20
CA THR A 2 58.71 -21.83 -43.84
C THR A 2 59.42 -20.84 -42.90
N ILE A 3 58.73 -20.12 -41.98
CA ILE A 3 58.04 -20.47 -40.71
C ILE A 3 58.90 -20.19 -39.46
N SER A 4 58.29 -19.45 -38.54
CA SER A 4 58.47 -19.37 -37.07
C SER A 4 59.76 -18.83 -36.45
N GLY A 5 59.58 -17.72 -35.73
CA GLY A 5 59.64 -17.79 -34.26
C GLY A 5 60.46 -16.69 -33.57
N ARG A 6 59.77 -15.78 -32.85
CA ARG A 6 60.16 -15.33 -31.49
C ARG A 6 59.09 -14.44 -30.83
N ILE A 7 58.37 -15.05 -29.89
CA ILE A 7 58.20 -14.65 -28.48
C ILE A 7 58.03 -13.15 -28.22
N TYR A 8 56.78 -12.72 -27.99
CA TYR A 8 56.47 -11.59 -27.12
C TYR A 8 55.93 -12.11 -25.79
N ARG A 9 56.76 -12.01 -24.75
CA ARG A 9 56.35 -12.04 -23.34
C ARG A 9 56.00 -10.61 -22.93
N LYS A 10 54.76 -10.40 -22.45
CA LYS A 10 54.41 -9.50 -21.33
C LYS A 10 52.91 -9.73 -21.08
N ALA A 11 52.59 -10.51 -20.06
CA ALA A 11 52.38 -10.05 -18.69
C ALA A 11 51.15 -9.13 -18.64
N GLY A 12 50.12 -9.68 -18.02
CA GLY A 12 48.75 -9.21 -18.11
C GLY A 12 48.55 -7.80 -17.53
N LEU A 13 47.51 -7.18 -18.07
CA LEU A 13 46.68 -6.28 -17.31
C LEU A 13 45.25 -6.68 -17.63
N PHE A 14 44.76 -7.67 -16.89
CA PHE A 14 43.33 -7.91 -16.78
C PHE A 14 42.72 -6.61 -16.24
N VAL A 15 41.93 -5.95 -17.06
CA VAL A 15 41.09 -4.83 -16.66
C VAL A 15 40.09 -5.39 -15.66
N ALA A 16 40.44 -5.34 -14.37
CA ALA A 16 39.55 -5.61 -13.26
C ALA A 16 38.55 -4.43 -13.14
N GLY A 17 37.67 -4.33 -14.13
CA GLY A 17 36.49 -3.48 -14.10
C GLY A 17 35.41 -4.13 -13.25
N CYS A 18 35.67 -4.38 -11.96
CA CYS A 18 34.61 -4.54 -10.99
C CYS A 18 34.38 -3.18 -10.34
N LEU A 19 33.62 -2.34 -11.07
CA LEU A 19 32.76 -1.33 -10.46
C LEU A 19 31.83 -2.07 -9.50
N MET A 20 32.31 -2.32 -8.27
CA MET A 20 31.48 -2.56 -7.11
C MET A 20 30.85 -1.22 -6.73
N ALA A 21 30.07 -0.65 -7.66
CA ALA A 21 29.01 0.25 -7.31
C ALA A 21 28.01 -0.62 -6.56
N GLY A 22 28.19 -0.69 -5.24
CA GLY A 22 27.11 -0.96 -4.31
C GLY A 22 26.06 0.12 -4.53
N VAL A 23 25.28 -0.01 -5.60
CA VAL A 23 23.92 0.48 -5.61
C VAL A 23 23.23 -0.43 -4.61
N CYS A 24 23.37 -0.03 -3.35
CA CYS A 24 22.38 -0.28 -2.33
C CYS A 24 21.07 0.03 -3.02
N GLY A 25 20.39 -1.02 -3.49
CA GLY A 25 19.01 -0.93 -3.89
C GLY A 25 18.28 -0.59 -2.61
N CYS A 26 18.25 0.70 -2.28
CA CYS A 26 17.15 1.27 -1.56
C CYS A 26 15.96 0.99 -2.48
N SER A 27 15.42 -0.23 -2.37
CA SER A 27 14.04 -0.53 -2.67
C SER A 27 13.28 0.45 -1.81
N GLY A 28 13.02 1.64 -2.36
CA GLY A 28 12.28 2.69 -1.71
C GLY A 28 10.97 2.04 -1.31
N LYS A 29 10.79 1.80 0.00
CA LYS A 29 9.55 1.24 0.52
C LYS A 29 8.45 2.12 -0.04
N ALA A 30 7.55 1.52 -0.82
CA ALA A 30 6.55 2.25 -1.58
C ALA A 30 5.82 3.26 -0.71
N ASP A 31 5.99 4.56 -0.94
CA ASP A 31 5.30 5.58 -0.16
C ASP A 31 3.79 5.55 -0.45
N LEU A 32 3.00 5.45 0.60
CA LEU A 32 1.54 5.44 0.52
C LEU A 32 0.95 6.83 0.39
N THR A 33 1.76 7.89 0.50
CA THR A 33 1.30 9.26 0.32
C THR A 33 0.69 9.48 -1.06
N GLY A 34 -0.47 10.14 -1.08
CA GLY A 34 -1.20 10.50 -2.28
C GLY A 34 -2.67 10.10 -2.25
N LYS A 35 -3.33 10.23 -3.40
CA LYS A 35 -4.73 9.88 -3.58
C LYS A 35 -4.88 8.42 -3.98
N TRP A 36 -5.84 7.75 -3.38
CA TRP A 36 -6.18 6.37 -3.66
C TRP A 36 -7.67 6.22 -3.91
N GLY A 37 -8.02 5.38 -4.87
CA GLY A 37 -9.37 4.89 -5.07
C GLY A 37 -9.51 3.54 -4.39
N GLY A 38 -10.60 3.35 -3.66
CA GLY A 38 -10.94 2.07 -3.06
C GLY A 38 -12.27 1.53 -3.56
N LYS A 39 -12.34 0.20 -3.58
CA LYS A 39 -13.60 -0.54 -3.70
C LYS A 39 -13.77 -1.40 -2.48
N MET A 40 -14.96 -1.33 -1.90
CA MET A 40 -15.36 -2.15 -0.76
C MET A 40 -16.64 -2.89 -1.16
N THR A 41 -16.64 -4.22 -1.06
CA THR A 41 -17.83 -5.03 -1.38
C THR A 41 -18.45 -5.55 -0.10
N LEU A 42 -19.72 -5.20 0.15
CA LEU A 42 -20.49 -5.67 1.30
C LEU A 42 -20.90 -7.14 1.07
N PRO A 43 -20.55 -8.08 1.96
CA PRO A 43 -20.81 -9.51 1.77
C PRO A 43 -22.31 -9.83 1.76
N GLU A 44 -23.11 -9.19 2.62
CA GLU A 44 -24.54 -9.50 2.74
C GLU A 44 -25.38 -9.06 1.54
N THR A 45 -25.01 -7.94 0.93
CA THR A 45 -25.84 -7.33 -0.12
C THR A 45 -25.24 -7.51 -1.51
N GLY A 46 -23.98 -7.96 -1.61
CA GLY A 46 -23.19 -7.93 -2.83
C GLY A 46 -22.97 -6.52 -3.39
N LYS A 47 -23.43 -5.47 -2.67
CA LYS A 47 -23.31 -4.08 -3.12
C LYS A 47 -21.88 -3.62 -2.86
N SER A 48 -21.22 -3.20 -3.92
CA SER A 48 -19.96 -2.48 -3.80
C SER A 48 -20.25 -1.04 -3.40
N LEU A 49 -19.68 -0.59 -2.29
CA LEU A 49 -19.35 0.82 -2.08
C LEU A 49 -18.18 1.15 -3.02
N SER A 50 -18.47 1.09 -4.32
CA SER A 50 -17.57 1.59 -5.35
C SER A 50 -17.49 3.09 -5.16
N ASP A 51 -16.28 3.63 -5.20
CA ASP A 51 -15.96 5.07 -5.07
C ASP A 51 -15.69 5.56 -3.64
N LEU A 52 -14.88 4.81 -2.91
CA LEU A 52 -14.15 5.38 -1.78
C LEU A 52 -12.93 6.13 -2.32
N GLU A 53 -12.72 7.35 -1.85
CA GLU A 53 -11.48 8.08 -2.09
C GLU A 53 -10.71 8.25 -0.79
N PHE A 54 -9.42 7.98 -0.83
CA PHE A 54 -8.53 8.15 0.30
C PHE A 54 -7.47 9.16 -0.07
N ASP A 55 -7.24 10.12 0.80
CA ASP A 55 -6.07 10.99 0.75
C ASP A 55 -5.18 10.58 1.91
N LEU A 56 -4.04 9.97 1.60
CA LEU A 56 -3.12 9.38 2.56
C LEU A 56 -1.83 10.19 2.62
N THR A 57 -1.26 10.28 3.81
CA THR A 57 0.06 10.86 4.09
C THR A 57 0.80 9.93 5.02
N GLN A 58 1.95 9.44 4.59
CA GLN A 58 2.80 8.56 5.39
C GLN A 58 3.98 9.35 5.97
N LYS A 59 4.23 9.21 7.27
CA LYS A 59 5.42 9.74 7.97
C LYS A 59 6.07 8.61 8.73
N GLY A 60 7.15 8.05 8.18
CA GLY A 60 7.78 6.85 8.73
C GLY A 60 6.83 5.66 8.70
N GLY A 61 6.54 5.08 9.86
CA GLY A 61 5.59 3.98 10.03
C GLY A 61 4.15 4.44 10.26
N GLU A 62 3.89 5.73 10.45
CA GLU A 62 2.56 6.27 10.69
C GLU A 62 1.91 6.71 9.39
N ILE A 63 0.60 6.47 9.27
CA ILE A 63 -0.21 6.90 8.14
C ILE A 63 -1.39 7.69 8.64
N HIS A 64 -1.57 8.88 8.09
CA HIS A 64 -2.73 9.71 8.33
C HIS A 64 -3.49 9.90 7.04
N GLY A 65 -4.79 10.11 7.13
CA GLY A 65 -5.52 10.44 5.93
C GLY A 65 -6.96 10.81 6.16
N THR A 66 -7.65 10.96 5.06
CA THR A 66 -9.10 11.15 5.03
C THR A 66 -9.71 10.17 4.06
N MET A 67 -10.77 9.49 4.49
CA MET A 67 -11.61 8.69 3.63
C MET A 67 -12.86 9.49 3.30
N ASN A 68 -13.18 9.57 2.01
CA ASN A 68 -14.34 10.25 1.49
C ASN A 68 -15.32 9.22 0.91
N PHE A 69 -16.55 9.23 1.43
CA PHE A 69 -17.66 8.50 0.84
C PHE A 69 -18.26 9.35 -0.26
N THR A 70 -17.92 9.07 -1.52
CA THR A 70 -18.39 9.92 -2.64
C THR A 70 -19.84 9.65 -3.04
N LYS A 71 -20.36 8.44 -2.77
CA LYS A 71 -21.70 7.98 -3.18
C LYS A 71 -22.71 7.82 -2.06
N VAL A 72 -22.25 7.89 -0.82
CA VAL A 72 -23.11 7.85 0.36
C VAL A 72 -22.98 9.21 1.01
N ASP A 73 -24.06 9.75 1.57
CA ASP A 73 -24.08 11.04 2.28
C ASP A 73 -23.31 10.96 3.62
N GLY A 74 -22.13 10.35 3.62
CA GLY A 74 -21.29 9.99 4.77
C GLY A 74 -20.19 11.01 5.06
N GLY A 75 -19.93 11.91 4.10
CA GLY A 75 -18.91 12.95 4.22
C GLY A 75 -17.48 12.40 4.36
N LYS A 76 -16.59 13.25 4.87
CA LYS A 76 -15.18 12.91 5.11
C LYS A 76 -14.99 12.36 6.53
N VAL A 77 -14.25 11.26 6.64
CA VAL A 77 -13.85 10.66 7.92
C VAL A 77 -12.33 10.62 7.99
N LYS A 78 -11.75 11.07 9.11
CA LYS A 78 -10.31 10.94 9.29
C LYS A 78 -9.97 9.49 9.54
N LEU A 79 -8.83 9.07 9.00
CA LEU A 79 -8.25 7.76 9.26
C LEU A 79 -6.84 7.94 9.83
N LYS A 80 -6.50 7.05 10.74
CA LYS A 80 -5.16 6.87 11.27
C LYS A 80 -4.76 5.44 11.04
N GLY A 81 -3.51 5.22 10.73
CA GLY A 81 -3.01 3.90 10.47
C GLY A 81 -1.53 3.78 10.77
N THR A 82 -1.09 2.55 10.75
CA THR A 82 0.31 2.19 10.92
C THR A 82 0.70 1.20 9.83
N ARG A 83 1.98 1.27 9.47
CA ARG A 83 2.62 0.36 8.54
C ARG A 83 3.74 -0.37 9.24
N ASN A 84 3.71 -1.70 9.15
CA ASN A 84 4.80 -2.55 9.58
C ASN A 84 5.24 -3.45 8.42
N GLY A 85 6.34 -3.09 7.77
CA GLY A 85 6.78 -3.76 6.53
C GLY A 85 5.76 -3.54 5.41
N ASP A 86 5.16 -4.62 4.92
CA ASP A 86 4.11 -4.58 3.90
C ASP A 86 2.71 -4.62 4.50
N GLU A 87 2.56 -4.89 5.79
CA GLU A 87 1.28 -4.87 6.48
C GLU A 87 0.87 -3.43 6.82
N LEU A 88 -0.41 -3.14 6.60
CA LEU A 88 -1.07 -1.89 6.89
C LEU A 88 -2.26 -2.13 7.79
N LYS A 89 -2.42 -1.26 8.77
CA LYS A 89 -3.61 -1.19 9.61
C LYS A 89 -4.13 0.23 9.59
N PHE A 90 -5.42 0.42 9.35
CA PHE A 90 -6.06 1.73 9.46
C PHE A 90 -7.29 1.62 10.36
N THR A 91 -7.63 2.71 11.01
CA THR A 91 -8.88 2.86 11.74
C THR A 91 -9.42 4.24 11.46
N THR A 92 -10.71 4.34 11.19
CA THR A 92 -11.38 5.64 11.10
C THR A 92 -11.75 6.14 12.48
N GLU A 93 -11.85 7.46 12.61
CA GLU A 93 -12.57 8.03 13.75
C GLU A 93 -14.02 7.53 13.76
N HIS A 94 -14.56 7.30 14.95
CA HIS A 94 -15.96 6.95 15.11
C HIS A 94 -16.81 8.15 14.69
N LYS A 95 -17.57 8.00 13.60
CA LYS A 95 -18.41 9.09 13.09
C LYS A 95 -19.75 8.53 12.66
N ARG A 96 -20.82 9.13 13.20
CA ARG A 96 -22.22 8.75 12.90
C ARG A 96 -22.51 7.26 13.17
N GLY A 97 -22.00 6.72 14.26
CA GLY A 97 -22.22 5.32 14.61
C GLY A 97 -21.39 4.34 13.79
N LEU A 98 -20.44 4.79 12.96
CA LEU A 98 -19.61 3.92 12.13
C LEU A 98 -18.13 4.06 12.52
N THR A 99 -17.53 2.93 12.84
CA THR A 99 -16.07 2.77 12.93
C THR A 99 -15.63 1.77 11.88
N ILE A 100 -14.57 2.08 11.12
CA ILE A 100 -14.03 1.18 10.13
C ILE A 100 -12.59 0.86 10.47
N GLY A 101 -12.32 -0.41 10.74
CA GLY A 101 -10.97 -0.95 10.85
C GLY A 101 -10.57 -1.55 9.51
N PHE A 102 -9.36 -1.32 9.06
CA PHE A 102 -8.82 -1.87 7.83
C PHE A 102 -7.52 -2.58 8.14
N THR A 103 -7.32 -3.76 7.53
CA THR A 103 -6.04 -4.44 7.54
C THR A 103 -5.72 -4.86 6.12
N GLY A 104 -4.52 -4.56 5.63
CA GLY A 104 -4.14 -4.88 4.26
C GLY A 104 -2.65 -5.09 4.08
N THR A 105 -2.28 -5.52 2.88
CA THR A 105 -0.89 -5.72 2.47
C THR A 105 -0.61 -4.90 1.23
N VAL A 106 0.50 -4.15 1.24
CA VAL A 106 1.03 -3.48 0.05
C VAL A 106 1.51 -4.54 -0.93
N LYS A 107 0.79 -4.70 -2.04
CA LYS A 107 1.18 -5.64 -3.12
C LYS A 107 2.14 -4.99 -4.11
N SER A 108 1.99 -3.70 -4.33
CA SER A 108 2.89 -2.87 -5.13
C SER A 108 2.79 -1.43 -4.67
N GLY A 109 3.67 -0.55 -5.17
CA GLY A 109 3.63 0.87 -4.78
C GLY A 109 2.39 1.63 -5.23
N SER A 110 1.49 0.98 -5.97
CA SER A 110 0.21 1.52 -6.41
C SER A 110 -0.98 0.64 -6.02
N ARG A 111 -0.79 -0.46 -5.28
CA ARG A 111 -1.87 -1.40 -4.95
C ARG A 111 -1.77 -1.96 -3.54
N VAL A 112 -2.89 -1.88 -2.81
CA VAL A 112 -3.08 -2.49 -1.49
C VAL A 112 -4.29 -3.40 -1.55
N ASN A 113 -4.15 -4.62 -1.05
CA ASN A 113 -5.27 -5.56 -0.89
C ASN A 113 -5.44 -5.89 0.58
N GLY A 114 -6.67 -5.96 1.06
CA GLY A 114 -6.95 -6.21 2.45
C GLY A 114 -8.41 -6.50 2.74
N SER A 115 -8.75 -6.39 4.01
CA SER A 115 -10.10 -6.44 4.51
C SER A 115 -10.40 -5.20 5.34
N ALA A 116 -11.68 -4.86 5.44
CA ALA A 116 -12.17 -3.92 6.42
C ALA A 116 -13.21 -4.59 7.32
N ILE A 117 -13.33 -4.08 8.53
CA ILE A 117 -14.37 -4.40 9.49
C ILE A 117 -15.17 -3.13 9.67
N LEU A 118 -16.42 -3.17 9.25
CA LEU A 118 -17.39 -2.09 9.46
C LEU A 118 -18.12 -2.38 10.76
N ALA A 119 -17.91 -1.56 11.78
CA ALA A 119 -18.64 -1.65 13.03
C ALA A 119 -19.71 -0.55 13.08
N TYR A 120 -20.98 -0.96 13.00
CA TYR A 120 -22.14 -0.10 13.12
C TYR A 120 -22.69 -0.16 14.54
N SER A 121 -22.64 0.95 15.25
CA SER A 121 -23.35 1.15 16.51
C SER A 121 -24.65 1.91 16.22
N ASP A 122 -25.76 1.19 16.13
CA ASP A 122 -27.08 1.79 16.24
C ASP A 122 -27.50 1.68 17.72
N PRO A 123 -27.93 2.76 18.38
CA PRO A 123 -28.39 2.69 19.78
C PRO A 123 -29.55 1.73 20.02
N LYS A 124 -30.23 1.25 18.96
CA LYS A 124 -31.37 0.33 19.05
C LYS A 124 -31.06 -1.10 18.60
N VAL A 125 -29.84 -1.39 18.12
CA VAL A 125 -29.48 -2.68 17.53
C VAL A 125 -28.10 -3.12 18.05
N PRO A 126 -27.87 -4.40 18.38
CA PRO A 126 -26.53 -4.89 18.71
C PRO A 126 -25.51 -4.51 17.62
N VAL A 127 -24.29 -4.19 18.04
CA VAL A 127 -23.20 -3.75 17.16
C VAL A 127 -23.01 -4.77 16.04
N LYS A 128 -23.32 -4.37 14.81
CA LYS A 128 -23.12 -5.21 13.63
C LYS A 128 -21.69 -5.02 13.13
N GLN A 129 -20.98 -6.13 12.96
CA GLN A 129 -19.64 -6.15 12.38
C GLN A 129 -19.66 -6.91 11.07
N ASP A 130 -19.35 -6.20 9.98
CA ASP A 130 -19.26 -6.80 8.65
C ASP A 130 -17.80 -6.78 8.17
N ALA A 131 -17.28 -7.95 7.81
CA ALA A 131 -15.98 -8.09 7.18
C ALA A 131 -16.12 -7.97 5.66
N VAL A 132 -15.37 -7.07 5.05
CA VAL A 132 -15.44 -6.74 3.63
C VAL A 132 -14.07 -6.81 2.99
N THR A 133 -13.98 -7.23 1.74
CA THR A 133 -12.74 -7.10 0.98
C THR A 133 -12.53 -5.64 0.59
N LEU A 134 -11.31 -5.14 0.81
CA LEU A 134 -10.88 -3.81 0.40
C LEU A 134 -9.74 -3.94 -0.62
N GLU A 135 -9.88 -3.25 -1.74
CA GLU A 135 -8.78 -3.02 -2.66
C GLU A 135 -8.58 -1.52 -2.83
N LEU A 136 -7.35 -1.05 -2.61
CA LEU A 136 -6.94 0.33 -2.88
C LEU A 136 -5.98 0.36 -4.07
N THR A 137 -6.23 1.30 -4.97
CA THR A 137 -5.36 1.59 -6.12
C THR A 137 -4.99 3.07 -6.11
N LYS A 138 -3.70 3.38 -6.26
CA LYS A 138 -3.21 4.77 -6.32
C LYS A 138 -3.77 5.45 -7.58
N LYS A 139 -4.30 6.67 -7.43
CA LYS A 139 -4.84 7.48 -8.52
C LYS A 139 -3.79 8.42 -9.09
#